data_AF-A0A1G0WI58-F1
#
_entry.id   AF-A0A1G0WI58-F1
#
_cell.length_a   1.000
_cell.length_b   1.000
_cell.length_c   1.000
_cell.angle_alpha   90.00
_cell.angle_beta   90.00
_cell.angle_gamma   90.00
#
_symmetry.space_group_name_H-M   'P 1'
#
loop_
_entity.id
_entity.type
_entity.pdbx_description
1 polymer ?
#
loop_
_entity_poly.entity_id
_entity_poly.type
_entity_poly.pdbx_seq_one_letter_code
_entity_poly.pdbx_strand_id
1 'polypeptide(L)' 'MNTALQYIINEKGSKAAVIVPFSKWEKLNNDYEKLQNKLAVITGIKDSIVEIKTSKKNGKKLQTLSGFLNESNC' A
#
# COMPACT_ATOMS: atom_id res chain seq x y z
N MET A 1 -23.00 18.71 -9.32
CA MET A 1 -24.04 17.76 -9.82
C MET A 1 -23.92 16.44 -9.06
N ASN A 2 -25.03 16.00 -8.47
CA ASN A 2 -25.11 14.89 -7.52
C ASN A 2 -24.86 13.55 -8.23
N THR A 3 -23.66 13.00 -8.09
CA THR A 3 -23.28 11.73 -8.72
C THR A 3 -23.77 10.57 -7.86
N ALA A 4 -25.00 10.16 -8.11
CA ALA A 4 -25.68 9.07 -7.42
C ALA A 4 -24.89 7.77 -7.55
N LEU A 5 -24.42 7.25 -6.42
CA LEU A 5 -23.97 5.86 -6.29
C LEU A 5 -25.16 4.96 -6.63
N GLN A 6 -25.02 4.11 -7.66
CA GLN A 6 -26.04 3.12 -7.97
C GLN A 6 -25.57 1.75 -7.47
N TYR A 7 -26.45 1.02 -6.82
CA TYR A 7 -26.17 -0.32 -6.29
C TYR A 7 -26.87 -1.35 -7.17
N ILE A 8 -26.12 -2.36 -7.61
CA ILE A 8 -26.67 -3.55 -8.24
C ILE A 8 -26.94 -4.54 -7.10
N ILE A 9 -28.20 -4.94 -6.96
CA ILE A 9 -28.67 -5.88 -5.92
C ILE A 9 -28.74 -7.27 -6.55
N ASN A 10 -28.22 -8.30 -5.87
CA ASN A 10 -28.35 -9.68 -6.33
C ASN A 10 -29.76 -10.24 -6.07
N GLU A 11 -30.05 -11.42 -6.61
CA GLU A 11 -31.34 -12.12 -6.47
C GLU A 11 -31.75 -12.37 -5.01
N LYS A 12 -30.80 -12.30 -4.06
CA LYS A 12 -31.03 -12.45 -2.61
C LYS A 12 -31.26 -11.11 -1.88
N GLY A 13 -31.42 -10.00 -2.61
CA GLY A 13 -31.65 -8.68 -2.02
C GLY A 13 -30.40 -8.03 -1.40
N SER A 14 -29.22 -8.61 -1.57
CA SER A 14 -27.95 -8.07 -1.06
C SER A 14 -27.23 -7.24 -2.11
N LYS A 15 -26.55 -6.16 -1.69
CA LYS A 15 -25.75 -5.29 -2.57
C LYS A 15 -24.57 -6.10 -3.14
N ALA A 16 -24.55 -6.30 -4.45
CA ALA A 16 -23.57 -7.15 -5.14
C ALA A 16 -22.52 -6.33 -5.91
N ALA A 17 -22.89 -5.18 -6.46
CA ALA A 17 -21.95 -4.28 -7.09
C ALA A 17 -22.36 -2.81 -6.93
N VAL A 18 -21.42 -1.89 -7.19
CA VAL A 18 -21.64 -0.45 -7.10
C VAL A 18 -21.16 0.18 -8.39
N ILE A 19 -22.01 0.98 -9.03
CA ILE A 19 -21.64 1.80 -10.17
C ILE A 19 -21.19 3.15 -9.63
N VAL A 20 -19.95 3.49 -9.93
CA VAL A 20 -19.33 4.76 -9.59
C VAL A 20 -18.88 5.48 -10.86
N PRO A 21 -18.90 6.83 -10.88
CA PRO A 21 -18.29 7.59 -11.97
C PRO A 21 -16.82 7.22 -12.13
N PHE A 22 -16.39 7.00 -13.38
CA PHE A 22 -15.02 6.59 -13.69
C PHE A 22 -13.98 7.54 -13.09
N SER A 23 -14.18 8.86 -13.19
CA SER A 23 -13.27 9.86 -12.62
C SER A 23 -13.10 9.77 -11.10
N LYS A 24 -14.15 9.36 -10.37
CA LYS A 24 -14.05 9.12 -8.92
C LYS A 24 -13.29 7.84 -8.62
N TRP A 25 -13.54 6.79 -9.41
CA TRP A 25 -12.84 5.51 -9.27
C TRP A 25 -11.34 5.65 -9.55
N GLU A 26 -11.00 6.32 -10.65
CA GLU A 26 -9.62 6.61 -11.03
C GLU A 26 -8.89 7.43 -9.96
N LYS A 27 -9.52 8.50 -9.46
CA LYS A 27 -8.95 9.29 -8.35
C LYS A 27 -8.71 8.44 -7.10
N LEU A 28 -9.69 7.61 -6.73
CA LEU A 28 -9.59 6.75 -5.55
C LEU A 28 -8.43 5.76 -5.68
N ASN A 29 -8.26 5.13 -6.84
CA ASN A 29 -7.14 4.21 -7.08
C ASN A 29 -5.79 4.93 -7.05
N ASN A 30 -5.69 6.10 -7.67
CA ASN A 30 -4.45 6.90 -7.62
C ASN A 30 -4.07 7.31 -6.19
N ASP A 31 -5.06 7.70 -5.38
CA ASP A 31 -4.83 8.07 -3.99
C ASP A 31 -4.47 6.84 -3.14
N TYR A 32 -5.11 5.70 -3.40
CA TYR A 32 -4.80 4.41 -2.76
C TYR A 32 -3.38 3.95 -3.06
N GLU A 33 -2.95 3.99 -4.32
CA GLU A 33 -1.60 3.61 -4.73
C GLU A 33 -0.54 4.49 -4.06
N LYS A 34 -0.75 5.81 -4.03
CA LYS A 34 0.12 6.75 -3.30
C LYS A 34 0.20 6.43 -1.81
N LEU A 35 -0.93 6.04 -1.20
CA LEU A 35 -0.97 5.68 0.21
C LEU A 35 -0.22 4.38 0.48
N GLN A 36 -0.39 3.37 -0.36
CA GLN A 36 0.34 2.10 -0.26
C GLN A 36 1.85 2.31 -0.40
N ASN A 37 2.28 3.13 -1.37
CA ASN A 37 3.69 3.46 -1.53
C ASN A 37 4.28 4.17 -0.31
N LYS A 38 3.54 5.13 0.28
CA LYS A 38 3.95 5.78 1.54
C LYS A 38 4.05 4.78 2.68
N LEU A 39 3.07 3.89 2.81
CA LEU A 39 3.05 2.88 3.86
C LEU A 39 4.23 1.91 3.71
N ALA A 40 4.54 1.47 2.49
CA ALA A 40 5.66 0.60 2.20
C ALA A 40 7.00 1.25 2.60
N VAL A 41 7.21 2.52 2.23
CA VAL A 41 8.42 3.27 2.60
C VAL A 41 8.54 3.43 4.13
N ILE A 42 7.48 3.85 4.80
CA ILE A 42 7.50 4.04 6.27
C ILE A 42 7.76 2.71 6.99
N THR A 43 7.13 1.63 6.54
CA THR A 43 7.29 0.31 7.13
C THR A 43 8.70 -0.22 6.89
N GLY A 44 9.24 -0.08 5.68
CA GLY A 44 10.62 -0.41 5.37
C GLY A 44 11.62 0.34 6.26
N ILE A 45 11.44 1.65 6.45
CA ILE A 45 12.28 2.44 7.37
C ILE A 45 12.20 1.92 8.81
N LYS A 46 10.98 1.63 9.29
CA LYS A 46 10.77 1.08 10.64
C LYS A 46 11.51 -0.24 10.81
N ASP A 47 11.39 -1.14 9.84
CA ASP A 47 12.00 -2.46 9.88
C ASP A 47 13.52 -2.37 9.84
N SER A 48 14.09 -1.48 9.00
CA SER A 48 15.53 -1.20 8.98
C SER A 48 16.03 -0.63 10.32
N ILE A 49 15.27 0.24 10.99
CA ILE A 49 15.64 0.73 12.34
C ILE A 49 15.66 -0.40 13.36
N VAL A 50 14.70 -1.34 13.29
CA VAL A 50 14.69 -2.53 14.14
C VAL A 50 15.89 -3.42 13.86
N GLU A 51 16.22 -3.65 12.59
CA GLU A 51 17.40 -4.41 12.16
C GLU A 51 18.72 -3.80 12.67
N ILE A 52 18.84 -2.47 12.64
CA ILE A 52 20.01 -1.77 13.18
C ILE A 52 20.12 -2.00 14.69
N LYS A 53 19.02 -1.90 15.43
CA LYS A 53 19.01 -2.13 16.88
C LYS A 53 19.38 -3.58 17.22
N THR A 54 18.86 -4.57 16.50
CA THR A 54 19.15 -5.98 16.75
C THR A 54 20.57 -6.36 16.34
N SER A 55 21.07 -5.84 15.22
CA SER A 55 22.44 -6.08 14.75
C SER A 55 23.48 -5.44 15.66
N LYS A 56 23.22 -4.24 16.19
CA LYS A 56 24.08 -3.61 17.21
C LYS A 56 24.15 -4.43 18.50
N LYS A 57 23.05 -5.07 18.89
CA LYS A 57 22.99 -5.95 20.08
C LYS A 57 23.72 -7.29 19.86
N ASN A 58 23.69 -7.81 18.64
CA ASN A 58 24.17 -9.17 18.31
C ASN A 58 25.51 -9.18 17.54
N GLY A 59 26.14 -8.02 17.30
CA GLY A 59 27.41 -7.91 16.58
C GLY A 59 27.37 -8.31 15.10
N LYS A 60 26.18 -8.40 14.49
CA LYS A 60 26.02 -8.79 13.08
C LYS A 60 26.31 -7.62 12.13
N LYS A 61 26.92 -7.92 10.98
CA LYS A 61 27.27 -6.95 9.94
C LYS A 61 26.00 -6.45 9.26
N LEU A 62 25.78 -5.13 9.29
CA LEU A 62 24.65 -4.49 8.61
C LEU A 62 24.83 -4.55 7.10
N GLN A 63 23.73 -4.74 6.36
CA GLN A 63 23.77 -4.60 4.92
C GLN A 63 24.01 -3.14 4.51
N THR A 64 24.60 -2.93 3.33
CA THR A 64 24.75 -1.59 2.78
C THR A 64 23.44 -1.11 2.16
N LEU A 65 23.22 0.20 2.14
CA LEU A 65 22.06 0.80 1.47
C LEU A 65 21.96 0.39 -0.02
N SER A 66 23.10 0.21 -0.70
CA SER A 66 23.12 -0.27 -2.09
C SER A 66 22.67 -1.73 -2.23
N GLY A 67 22.96 -2.57 -1.22
CA GLY A 67 22.52 -3.96 -1.19
C GLY A 67 21.00 -4.03 -1.07
N PHE A 68 20.45 -3.29 -0.09
CA PHE A 68 19.01 -3.21 0.13
C PHE A 68 18.24 -2.71 -1.10
N LEU A 69 18.71 -1.64 -1.75
CA LEU A 69 18.03 -1.06 -2.92
C LEU A 69 18.02 -1.98 -4.15
N ASN A 70 18.95 -2.94 -4.24
CA ASN A 70 19.03 -3.88 -5.36
C ASN A 70 18.26 -5.20 -5.12
N GLU A 71 17.83 -5.49 -3.88
CA GLU A 71 17.06 -6.72 -3.57
C GLU A 71 15.65 -6.72 -4.21
N SER A 72 15.11 -5.54 -4.54
CA SER A 72 13.75 -5.38 -5.09
C SER A 72 13.67 -5.51 -6.62
N ASN A 73 14.81 -5.62 -7.31
CA ASN A 73 14.92 -5.58 -8.78
C ASN A 73 15.29 -6.94 -9.41
N CYS A 74 14.90 -8.06 -8.79
CA CYS A 74 15.09 -9.41 -9.35
C CYS A 74 13.95 -9.82 -10.29
#